data_AF-A0A817W7I0-F1
#
_entry.id   AF-A0A817W7I0-F1
#
_cell.length_a   1.000
_cell.length_b   1.000
_cell.length_c   1.000
_cell.angle_alpha   90.00
_cell.angle_beta   90.00
_cell.angle_gamma   90.00
#
_symmetry.space_group_name_H-M   'P 1'
#
loop_
_entity.id
_entity.type
_entity.pdbx_description
1 polymer ?
#
loop_
_entity_poly.entity_id
_entity_poly.type
_entity_poly.pdbx_seq_one_letter_code
_entity_poly.pdbx_strand_id
1 'polypeptide(L)'
;MASGVRNLNERQRFLDIDEEPDKLLYLLPMPATIEKGIQSLSDSLKSIINSDLVEDLSSKVVYSLKNCKNPKDGLTQDQSAALYLYSLQSEFYTKFNGVLRDEDRTKAVVFYDYYRLFMTALNKLPSVKDNVWRGVTANLSEKYSPGSIHIWHAASSCTDEVCVTDTFLDKKKHRTLFNIKCIDGKSIKNHSHYPKENETILPPGTCIRVKSRSNPADNLYIVSCEQITLTPEEINNLLVAGTAGAAPFPKPIKTLVSYLVWLDLNVNKSKENIATQGELRVFFKDDFHTFEKLEDCESFIYQKKNDYIILIVSGQAGRNIVPKTHDLPQLKSIFLYCMDKEANEKWTKNYAKVSIISYMGVCASVLIYEAD
;
A
#
# COMPACT_ATOMS: atom_id res chain seq x y z
N MET A 1 34.99 19.31 -23.94
CA MET A 1 33.57 19.55 -24.29
C MET A 1 32.84 18.21 -24.22
N ALA A 2 32.15 17.95 -23.14
CA ALA A 2 31.26 16.80 -23.00
C ALA A 2 30.17 17.18 -21.99
N SER A 3 29.27 18.05 -22.44
CA SER A 3 28.10 18.47 -21.69
C SER A 3 26.90 18.30 -22.59
N GLY A 4 25.90 17.55 -22.13
CA GLY A 4 24.56 17.64 -22.69
C GLY A 4 24.12 16.43 -23.49
N VAL A 5 23.93 15.31 -22.80
CA VAL A 5 22.72 14.50 -23.02
C VAL A 5 22.20 14.17 -21.62
N ARG A 6 21.45 15.10 -21.01
CA ARG A 6 20.64 14.77 -19.82
C ARG A 6 19.48 13.91 -20.33
N ASN A 7 19.33 12.70 -19.81
CA ASN A 7 18.28 11.80 -20.20
C ASN A 7 16.92 12.44 -19.89
N LEU A 8 16.04 12.57 -20.89
CA LEU A 8 14.69 13.12 -20.71
C LEU A 8 13.90 12.35 -19.64
N ASN A 9 14.18 11.06 -19.48
CA ASN A 9 13.59 10.19 -18.46
C ASN A 9 13.94 10.62 -17.02
N GLU A 10 15.07 11.29 -16.79
CA GLU A 10 15.45 11.78 -15.45
C GLU A 10 14.59 12.93 -14.95
N ARG A 11 14.02 13.73 -15.88
CA ARG A 11 13.19 14.90 -15.55
C ARG A 11 11.74 14.55 -15.22
N GLN A 12 11.22 13.44 -15.75
CA GLN A 12 9.87 12.95 -15.44
C GLN A 12 9.78 12.28 -14.05
N ARG A 13 10.91 11.88 -13.46
CA ARG A 13 11.01 11.12 -12.20
C ARG A 13 10.24 11.71 -11.01
N PHE A 14 10.06 13.02 -10.98
CA PHE A 14 9.62 13.72 -9.77
C PHE A 14 8.61 14.84 -10.00
N LEU A 15 8.01 14.97 -11.19
CA LEU A 15 6.89 15.90 -11.40
C LEU A 15 5.55 15.29 -10.97
N ASP A 16 5.54 13.99 -10.76
CA ASP A 16 4.39 13.12 -10.61
C ASP A 16 3.61 13.31 -9.28
N ILE A 17 4.23 13.94 -8.29
CA ILE A 17 3.56 14.18 -7.00
C ILE A 17 2.56 15.34 -7.03
N ASP A 18 2.70 16.22 -8.02
CA ASP A 18 1.73 17.31 -8.23
C ASP A 18 0.36 16.73 -8.65
N GLU A 19 0.39 15.56 -9.30
CA GLU A 19 -0.79 14.81 -9.77
C GLU A 19 -1.49 14.03 -8.66
N GLU A 20 -0.97 14.03 -7.42
CA GLU A 20 -1.64 13.37 -6.29
C GLU A 20 -2.97 14.10 -5.98
N PRO A 21 -4.10 13.40 -5.92
CA PRO A 21 -5.39 13.99 -5.61
C PRO A 21 -5.46 14.41 -4.13
N ASP A 22 -6.06 15.56 -3.86
CA ASP A 22 -6.23 16.12 -2.49
C ASP A 22 -7.36 15.44 -1.69
N LYS A 23 -7.72 14.20 -2.07
CA LYS A 23 -8.78 13.42 -1.43
C LYS A 23 -8.33 11.97 -1.21
N LEU A 24 -8.98 11.32 -0.26
CA LEU A 24 -8.83 9.89 -0.07
C LEU A 24 -9.50 9.17 -1.25
N LEU A 25 -8.68 8.70 -2.20
CA LEU A 25 -9.08 7.68 -3.15
C LEU A 25 -8.93 6.30 -2.52
N TYR A 26 -9.98 5.50 -2.59
CA TYR A 26 -9.86 4.08 -2.33
C TYR A 26 -9.20 3.42 -3.55
N LEU A 27 -8.17 2.58 -3.35
CA LEU A 27 -7.81 1.60 -4.37
C LEU A 27 -9.07 0.75 -4.63
N LEU A 28 -9.41 0.49 -5.90
CA LEU A 28 -10.52 -0.44 -6.18
C LEU A 28 -10.15 -1.81 -5.61
N PRO A 29 -11.17 -2.58 -5.19
CA PRO A 29 -11.08 -4.01 -5.03
C PRO A 29 -10.22 -4.69 -6.10
N MET A 30 -9.23 -5.47 -5.68
CA MET A 30 -8.42 -6.38 -6.50
C MET A 30 -9.24 -7.65 -6.72
N PRO A 31 -9.68 -8.04 -7.94
CA PRO A 31 -10.54 -9.21 -8.11
C PRO A 31 -9.96 -10.46 -7.45
N ALA A 32 -10.78 -11.13 -6.62
CA ALA A 32 -10.54 -12.39 -5.90
C ALA A 32 -10.01 -13.54 -6.78
N THR A 33 -10.08 -13.38 -8.09
CA THR A 33 -9.48 -14.32 -9.01
C THR A 33 -7.97 -14.17 -8.95
N ILE A 34 -7.36 -14.87 -7.99
CA ILE A 34 -6.49 -16.00 -8.29
C ILE A 34 -5.81 -16.48 -6.97
N GLU A 35 -6.22 -17.67 -6.52
CA GLU A 35 -5.46 -18.59 -5.64
C GLU A 35 -4.15 -19.09 -6.29
N LYS A 36 -3.46 -18.30 -7.11
CA LYS A 36 -2.10 -18.68 -7.53
C LYS A 36 -1.19 -18.32 -6.37
N GLY A 37 -0.43 -19.31 -5.92
CA GLY A 37 0.79 -19.04 -5.17
C GLY A 37 1.66 -17.99 -5.86
N ILE A 38 2.66 -17.48 -5.13
CA ILE A 38 3.58 -16.39 -5.55
C ILE A 38 3.75 -16.34 -7.07
N GLN A 39 3.10 -15.37 -7.71
CA GLN A 39 3.07 -15.23 -9.16
C GLN A 39 4.44 -14.77 -9.66
N SER A 40 4.90 -15.34 -10.78
CA SER A 40 6.14 -14.90 -11.41
C SER A 40 6.01 -13.46 -11.93
N LEU A 41 7.12 -12.73 -12.07
CA LEU A 41 7.10 -11.37 -12.61
C LEU A 41 6.49 -11.35 -14.01
N SER A 42 6.87 -12.32 -14.86
CA SER A 42 6.34 -12.46 -16.21
C SER A 42 4.83 -12.71 -16.23
N ASP A 43 4.32 -13.59 -15.35
CA ASP A 43 2.89 -13.85 -15.27
C ASP A 43 2.12 -12.63 -14.75
N SER A 44 2.70 -11.88 -13.81
CA SER A 44 2.07 -10.68 -13.23
C SER A 44 1.91 -9.51 -14.20
N LEU A 45 2.71 -9.52 -15.27
CA LEU A 45 2.70 -8.48 -16.31
C LEU A 45 2.17 -8.99 -17.65
N LYS A 46 1.68 -10.23 -17.72
CA LYS A 46 1.30 -10.89 -18.97
C LYS A 46 0.23 -10.11 -19.75
N SER A 47 -0.80 -9.62 -19.07
CA SER A 47 -1.87 -8.83 -19.70
C SER A 47 -1.33 -7.52 -20.28
N ILE A 48 -0.44 -6.84 -19.55
CA ILE A 48 0.17 -5.57 -19.99
C ILE A 48 1.11 -5.80 -21.16
N ILE A 49 1.97 -6.83 -21.09
CA ILE A 49 2.88 -7.23 -22.16
C ILE A 49 2.11 -7.55 -23.44
N ASN A 50 1.02 -8.32 -23.37
CA ASN A 50 0.26 -8.72 -24.55
C ASN A 50 -0.54 -7.57 -25.18
N SER A 51 -0.82 -6.52 -24.41
CA SER A 51 -1.59 -5.37 -24.87
C SER A 51 -0.72 -4.27 -25.50
N ASP A 52 0.60 -4.43 -25.53
CA ASP A 52 1.58 -3.41 -25.95
C ASP A 52 1.35 -2.04 -25.27
N LEU A 53 0.75 -2.05 -24.07
CA LEU A 53 0.46 -0.84 -23.30
C LEU A 53 1.72 -0.15 -22.80
N VAL A 54 2.87 -0.81 -22.77
CA VAL A 54 4.14 -0.26 -22.28
C VAL A 54 5.24 -0.72 -23.23
N GLU A 55 5.97 0.23 -23.82
CA GLU A 55 6.99 -0.08 -24.80
C GLU A 55 8.15 -0.87 -24.17
N ASP A 56 8.53 -1.97 -24.83
CA ASP A 56 9.70 -2.77 -24.46
C ASP A 56 9.63 -3.35 -23.02
N LEU A 57 8.41 -3.53 -22.49
CA LEU A 57 8.20 -4.11 -21.16
C LEU A 57 8.77 -5.53 -21.03
N SER A 58 8.57 -6.37 -22.05
CA SER A 58 9.09 -7.75 -22.09
C SER A 58 10.60 -7.82 -21.90
N SER A 59 11.35 -6.99 -22.61
CA SER A 59 12.82 -6.95 -22.49
C SER A 59 13.25 -6.47 -21.12
N LYS A 60 12.55 -5.47 -20.54
CA LYS A 60 12.82 -4.96 -19.20
C LYS A 60 12.53 -5.99 -18.11
N VAL A 61 11.49 -6.81 -18.26
CA VAL A 61 11.21 -7.95 -17.38
C VAL A 61 12.35 -8.96 -17.42
N VAL A 62 12.77 -9.38 -18.62
CA VAL A 62 13.90 -10.31 -18.79
C VAL A 62 15.19 -9.72 -18.20
N TYR A 63 15.44 -8.44 -18.44
CA TYR A 63 16.58 -7.72 -17.91
C TYR A 63 16.57 -7.68 -16.36
N SER A 64 15.43 -7.39 -15.76
CA SER A 64 15.27 -7.33 -14.30
C SER A 64 15.49 -8.70 -13.67
N LEU A 65 14.92 -9.77 -14.23
CA LEU A 65 15.12 -11.15 -13.77
C LEU A 65 16.60 -11.58 -13.84
N LYS A 66 17.30 -11.24 -14.93
CA LYS A 66 18.72 -11.57 -15.10
C LYS A 66 19.60 -10.94 -14.03
N ASN A 67 19.27 -9.72 -13.60
CA ASN A 67 20.02 -8.98 -12.57
C ASN A 67 19.66 -9.39 -11.13
N CYS A 68 18.59 -10.19 -10.93
CA CYS A 68 18.08 -10.56 -9.61
C CYS A 68 18.21 -12.06 -9.27
N LYS A 69 19.14 -12.80 -9.88
CA LYS A 69 19.24 -14.28 -9.72
C LYS A 69 19.46 -14.75 -8.29
N ASN A 70 20.22 -14.01 -7.49
CA ASN A 70 20.55 -14.34 -6.09
C ASN A 70 20.18 -13.15 -5.19
N PRO A 71 18.89 -12.92 -4.95
CA PRO A 71 18.42 -11.75 -4.22
C PRO A 71 18.77 -11.85 -2.73
N LYS A 72 18.98 -10.70 -2.10
CA LYS A 72 19.14 -10.57 -0.65
C LYS A 72 17.77 -10.47 0.04
N ASP A 73 17.80 -10.26 1.36
CA ASP A 73 16.65 -9.80 2.15
C ASP A 73 15.43 -10.77 2.16
N GLY A 74 15.67 -12.06 1.88
CA GLY A 74 14.62 -13.09 1.89
C GLY A 74 13.60 -12.97 0.75
N LEU A 75 13.92 -12.18 -0.28
CA LEU A 75 13.10 -12.06 -1.48
C LEU A 75 13.30 -13.25 -2.42
N THR A 76 12.27 -13.60 -3.18
CA THR A 76 12.44 -14.46 -4.37
C THR A 76 13.05 -13.67 -5.52
N GLN A 77 13.54 -14.35 -6.55
CA GLN A 77 14.05 -13.70 -7.76
C GLN A 77 13.00 -12.76 -8.37
N ASP A 78 11.75 -13.22 -8.49
CA ASP A 78 10.64 -12.43 -9.03
C ASP A 78 10.31 -11.20 -8.17
N GLN A 79 10.34 -11.35 -6.84
CA GLN A 79 10.10 -10.23 -5.90
C GLN A 79 11.18 -9.17 -6.03
N SER A 80 12.45 -9.57 -6.04
CA SER A 80 13.57 -8.66 -6.27
C SER A 80 13.50 -8.02 -7.66
N ALA A 81 13.15 -8.79 -8.69
CA ALA A 81 13.03 -8.29 -10.05
C ALA A 81 11.87 -7.30 -10.22
N ALA A 82 10.78 -7.44 -9.45
CA ALA A 82 9.68 -6.48 -9.44
C ALA A 82 10.13 -5.11 -8.92
N LEU A 83 10.91 -5.08 -7.82
CA LEU A 83 11.52 -3.85 -7.29
C LEU A 83 12.55 -3.26 -8.27
N TYR A 84 13.36 -4.12 -8.89
CA TYR A 84 14.35 -3.71 -9.88
C TYR A 84 13.67 -3.05 -11.09
N LEU A 85 12.61 -3.67 -11.63
CA LEU A 85 11.83 -3.12 -12.74
C LEU A 85 11.25 -1.74 -12.40
N TYR A 86 10.74 -1.57 -11.18
CA TYR A 86 10.24 -0.29 -10.70
C TYR A 86 11.36 0.78 -10.70
N SER A 87 12.53 0.43 -10.17
CA SER A 87 13.70 1.32 -10.10
C SER A 87 14.34 1.68 -11.45
N LEU A 88 14.01 0.97 -12.54
CA LEU A 88 14.43 1.37 -13.89
C LEU A 88 13.83 2.72 -14.30
N GLN A 89 12.74 3.13 -13.66
CA GLN A 89 12.06 4.41 -13.91
C GLN A 89 11.77 4.62 -15.41
N SER A 90 11.31 3.54 -16.06
CA SER A 90 10.91 3.52 -17.46
C SER A 90 9.46 3.97 -17.63
N GLU A 91 8.93 3.95 -18.86
CA GLU A 91 7.50 4.19 -19.12
C GLU A 91 6.58 3.34 -18.22
N PHE A 92 7.02 2.12 -17.86
CA PHE A 92 6.31 1.26 -16.91
C PHE A 92 6.10 1.95 -15.56
N TYR A 93 7.14 2.57 -14.99
CA TYR A 93 7.07 3.29 -13.72
C TYR A 93 6.06 4.44 -13.81
N THR A 94 6.12 5.22 -14.89
CA THR A 94 5.23 6.36 -15.12
C THR A 94 3.78 5.91 -15.21
N LYS A 95 3.49 4.87 -16.00
CA LYS A 95 2.12 4.34 -16.15
C LYS A 95 1.61 3.69 -14.88
N PHE A 96 2.44 2.89 -14.21
CA PHE A 96 2.07 2.22 -12.96
C PHE A 96 1.73 3.23 -11.86
N ASN A 97 2.60 4.21 -11.61
CA ASN A 97 2.30 5.25 -10.62
C ASN A 97 1.14 6.15 -11.07
N GLY A 98 1.01 6.43 -12.37
CA GLY A 98 -0.12 7.19 -12.93
C GLY A 98 -1.47 6.53 -12.64
N VAL A 99 -1.62 5.24 -12.89
CA VAL A 99 -2.88 4.54 -12.59
C VAL A 99 -3.17 4.42 -11.09
N LEU A 100 -2.13 4.48 -10.24
CA LEU A 100 -2.33 4.52 -8.79
C LEU A 100 -2.86 5.87 -8.31
N ARG A 101 -2.60 6.97 -9.05
CA ARG A 101 -3.14 8.31 -8.78
C ARG A 101 -4.49 8.57 -9.42
N ASP A 102 -4.83 7.82 -10.46
CA ASP A 102 -6.05 8.04 -11.23
C ASP A 102 -7.30 7.83 -10.36
N GLU A 103 -8.25 8.75 -10.47
CA GLU A 103 -9.54 8.64 -9.78
C GLU A 103 -10.38 7.50 -10.34
N ASP A 104 -10.27 7.23 -11.64
CA ASP A 104 -10.85 6.05 -12.27
C ASP A 104 -9.96 4.84 -11.99
N ARG A 105 -10.22 4.28 -10.82
CA ARG A 105 -9.54 3.12 -10.29
C ARG A 105 -9.63 1.89 -11.20
N THR A 106 -10.58 1.82 -12.14
CA THR A 106 -10.71 0.65 -13.04
C THR A 106 -9.47 0.50 -13.93
N LYS A 107 -8.76 1.61 -14.18
CA LYS A 107 -7.49 1.63 -14.92
C LYS A 107 -6.36 0.90 -14.19
N ALA A 108 -6.41 0.82 -12.87
CA ALA A 108 -5.40 0.12 -12.08
C ALA A 108 -5.52 -1.41 -12.20
N VAL A 109 -6.68 -1.94 -12.60
CA VAL A 109 -6.98 -3.39 -12.62
C VAL A 109 -5.97 -4.19 -13.43
N VAL A 110 -5.46 -3.64 -14.54
CA VAL A 110 -4.48 -4.35 -15.38
C VAL A 110 -3.09 -4.48 -14.72
N PHE A 111 -2.80 -3.69 -13.68
CA PHE A 111 -1.55 -3.69 -12.93
C PHE A 111 -1.63 -4.43 -11.60
N TYR A 112 -2.77 -5.02 -11.27
CA TYR A 112 -3.05 -5.63 -9.98
C TYR A 112 -2.11 -6.77 -9.62
N ASP A 113 -1.91 -7.73 -10.52
CA ASP A 113 -0.98 -8.83 -10.27
C ASP A 113 0.44 -8.33 -9.98
N TYR A 114 0.90 -7.31 -10.73
CA TYR A 114 2.19 -6.67 -10.47
C TYR A 114 2.20 -5.92 -9.14
N TYR A 115 1.16 -5.14 -8.83
CA TYR A 115 1.01 -4.43 -7.56
C TYR A 115 1.10 -5.40 -6.38
N ARG A 116 0.44 -6.56 -6.46
CA ARG A 116 0.50 -7.61 -5.44
C ARG A 116 1.91 -8.15 -5.26
N LEU A 117 2.61 -8.47 -6.35
CA LEU A 117 4.00 -8.94 -6.29
C LEU A 117 4.94 -7.86 -5.69
N PHE A 118 4.78 -6.61 -6.13
CA PHE A 118 5.53 -5.45 -5.67
C PHE A 118 5.33 -5.19 -4.17
N MET A 119 4.08 -5.14 -3.70
CA MET A 119 3.76 -4.96 -2.27
C MET A 119 4.23 -6.13 -1.42
N THR A 120 4.11 -7.37 -1.92
CA THR A 120 4.65 -8.56 -1.24
C THR A 120 6.16 -8.46 -1.06
N ALA A 121 6.88 -7.96 -2.07
CA ALA A 121 8.32 -7.74 -1.98
C ALA A 121 8.66 -6.63 -0.96
N LEU A 122 7.99 -5.47 -1.03
CA LEU A 122 8.19 -4.36 -0.10
C LEU A 122 7.92 -4.75 1.37
N ASN A 123 6.87 -5.52 1.63
CA ASN A 123 6.48 -5.92 2.99
C ASN A 123 7.45 -6.91 3.65
N LYS A 124 8.29 -7.59 2.87
CA LYS A 124 9.37 -8.43 3.40
C LYS A 124 10.59 -7.62 3.83
N LEU A 125 10.75 -6.40 3.32
CA LEU A 125 11.87 -5.53 3.66
C LEU A 125 11.64 -4.86 5.02
N PRO A 126 12.71 -4.67 5.82
CA PRO A 126 12.62 -3.97 7.08
C PRO A 126 12.20 -2.51 6.86
N SER A 127 11.38 -1.99 7.77
CA SER A 127 10.93 -0.60 7.72
C SER A 127 12.04 0.35 8.20
N VAL A 128 12.40 1.30 7.34
CA VAL A 128 13.20 2.48 7.66
C VAL A 128 12.31 3.47 8.41
N LYS A 129 12.81 3.98 9.54
CA LYS A 129 12.11 4.92 10.43
C LYS A 129 12.93 6.19 10.63
N ASP A 130 13.43 6.74 9.53
CA ASP A 130 14.30 7.91 9.52
C ASP A 130 13.79 8.97 8.53
N ASN A 131 14.51 10.08 8.38
CA ASN A 131 14.21 11.10 7.40
C ASN A 131 14.58 10.62 6.01
N VAL A 132 13.62 10.72 5.09
CA VAL A 132 13.83 10.49 3.66
C VAL A 132 13.51 11.77 2.89
N TRP A 133 14.20 11.92 1.75
CA TRP A 133 14.16 13.10 0.93
C TRP A 133 13.58 12.79 -0.44
N ARG A 134 12.70 13.67 -0.92
CA ARG A 134 12.15 13.62 -2.28
C ARG A 134 12.20 15.01 -2.90
N GLY A 135 12.98 15.16 -3.97
CA GLY A 135 13.08 16.41 -4.73
C GLY A 135 12.11 16.41 -5.90
N VAL A 136 11.46 17.54 -6.18
CA VAL A 136 10.47 17.74 -7.24
C VAL A 136 10.82 19.00 -8.02
N THR A 137 10.74 18.96 -9.35
CA THR A 137 11.07 20.12 -10.22
C THR A 137 9.84 21.02 -10.46
N ALA A 138 9.16 21.41 -9.38
CA ALA A 138 8.03 22.34 -9.36
C ALA A 138 7.94 23.06 -8.01
N ASN A 139 7.22 24.18 -7.95
CA ASN A 139 6.81 24.80 -6.67
C ASN A 139 5.51 24.16 -6.20
N LEU A 140 5.58 23.31 -5.18
CA LEU A 140 4.42 22.70 -4.54
C LEU A 140 4.16 23.27 -3.15
N SER A 141 4.94 24.27 -2.73
CA SER A 141 4.87 24.77 -1.36
C SER A 141 3.48 25.23 -0.99
N GLU A 142 2.73 25.87 -1.89
CA GLU A 142 1.37 26.36 -1.63
C GLU A 142 0.36 25.23 -1.34
N LYS A 143 0.44 24.12 -2.09
CA LYS A 143 -0.40 22.91 -1.92
C LYS A 143 -0.19 22.27 -0.54
N TYR A 144 1.04 22.31 -0.03
CA TYR A 144 1.42 21.66 1.22
C TYR A 144 1.46 22.62 2.41
N SER A 145 0.31 23.11 2.87
CA SER A 145 0.24 24.05 4.02
C SER A 145 0.49 23.37 5.37
N PRO A 146 1.16 24.00 6.36
CA PRO A 146 1.37 23.41 7.68
C PRO A 146 0.07 22.91 8.32
N GLY A 147 0.10 21.70 8.87
CA GLY A 147 -1.07 21.01 9.44
C GLY A 147 -1.92 20.24 8.42
N SER A 148 -1.78 20.51 7.12
CA SER A 148 -2.51 19.76 6.09
C SER A 148 -2.04 18.30 6.01
N ILE A 149 -2.96 17.43 5.62
CA ILE A 149 -2.75 16.00 5.44
C ILE A 149 -2.86 15.69 3.96
N HIS A 150 -1.91 14.92 3.45
CA HIS A 150 -1.84 14.49 2.06
C HIS A 150 -1.65 12.99 1.99
N ILE A 151 -2.22 12.37 0.96
CA ILE A 151 -2.07 10.95 0.69
C ILE A 151 -1.30 10.80 -0.61
N TRP A 152 -0.19 10.09 -0.57
CA TRP A 152 0.57 9.73 -1.75
C TRP A 152 0.10 8.36 -2.20
N HIS A 153 -0.81 8.34 -3.18
CA HIS A 153 -1.48 7.13 -3.64
C HIS A 153 -0.54 6.21 -4.41
N ALA A 154 0.39 6.78 -5.18
CA ALA A 154 1.43 6.02 -5.84
C ALA A 154 2.60 5.71 -4.89
N ALA A 155 3.40 4.70 -5.26
CA ALA A 155 4.70 4.50 -4.61
C ALA A 155 5.59 5.72 -4.87
N SER A 156 6.31 6.17 -3.84
CA SER A 156 7.17 7.34 -3.92
C SER A 156 8.62 6.98 -3.67
N SER A 157 9.43 7.06 -4.73
CA SER A 157 10.89 6.92 -4.65
C SER A 157 11.52 8.11 -3.92
N CYS A 158 12.25 7.82 -2.84
CA CYS A 158 12.95 8.79 -2.00
C CYS A 158 14.41 8.34 -1.81
N THR A 159 15.24 9.19 -1.22
CA THR A 159 16.63 8.88 -0.85
C THR A 159 16.89 9.27 0.62
N ASP A 160 17.74 8.54 1.32
CA ASP A 160 18.23 8.91 2.65
C ASP A 160 19.38 9.93 2.61
N GLU A 161 19.97 10.15 1.42
CA GLU A 161 21.09 11.05 1.21
C GLU A 161 20.64 12.38 0.57
N VAL A 162 20.79 13.47 1.32
CA VAL A 162 20.47 14.83 0.80
C VAL A 162 21.29 15.17 -0.44
N CYS A 163 22.55 14.74 -0.50
CA CYS A 163 23.47 15.08 -1.59
C CYS A 163 23.06 14.50 -2.94
N VAL A 164 22.31 13.39 -2.93
CA VAL A 164 21.71 12.80 -4.13
C VAL A 164 20.81 13.86 -4.76
N THR A 165 19.97 14.54 -3.97
CA THR A 165 19.02 15.57 -4.44
C THR A 165 19.66 16.77 -5.16
N ASP A 166 20.89 17.16 -4.82
CA ASP A 166 21.61 18.25 -5.51
C ASP A 166 21.92 17.95 -6.98
N THR A 167 22.07 16.67 -7.32
CA THR A 167 22.35 16.21 -8.69
C THR A 167 21.08 16.30 -9.58
N PHE A 168 19.89 16.25 -8.96
CA PHE A 168 18.61 16.11 -9.65
C PHE A 168 17.84 17.43 -9.79
N LEU A 169 18.21 18.45 -9.01
CA LEU A 169 17.48 19.72 -8.98
C LEU A 169 18.11 20.76 -9.92
N ASP A 170 17.35 21.19 -10.93
CA ASP A 170 17.77 22.30 -11.80
C ASP A 170 17.74 23.62 -11.02
N LYS A 171 18.92 24.14 -10.67
CA LYS A 171 19.06 25.36 -9.86
C LYS A 171 18.39 26.60 -10.46
N LYS A 172 18.08 26.58 -11.76
CA LYS A 172 17.42 27.68 -12.47
C LYS A 172 15.89 27.61 -12.47
N LYS A 173 15.30 26.50 -12.01
CA LYS A 173 13.85 26.29 -11.96
C LYS A 173 13.34 26.23 -10.52
N HIS A 174 12.03 26.44 -10.35
CA HIS A 174 11.34 26.16 -9.10
C HIS A 174 11.48 24.67 -8.75
N ARG A 175 11.82 24.41 -7.49
CA ARG A 175 12.07 23.08 -6.95
C ARG A 175 11.54 22.97 -5.53
N THR A 176 10.88 21.87 -5.23
CA THR A 176 10.39 21.53 -3.90
C THR A 176 11.13 20.32 -3.38
N LEU A 177 11.66 20.40 -2.17
CA LEU A 177 12.31 19.30 -1.47
C LEU A 177 11.46 18.91 -0.27
N PHE A 178 10.95 17.68 -0.28
CA PHE A 178 10.25 17.10 0.86
C PHE A 178 11.26 16.45 1.80
N ASN A 179 11.23 16.85 3.07
CA ASN A 179 11.91 16.17 4.16
C ASN A 179 10.87 15.41 4.97
N ILE A 180 10.85 14.08 4.88
CA ILE A 180 9.76 13.26 5.41
C ILE A 180 10.33 12.35 6.49
N LYS A 181 9.90 12.55 7.73
CA LYS A 181 10.14 11.57 8.78
C LYS A 181 9.23 10.36 8.55
N CYS A 182 9.77 9.27 8.01
CA CYS A 182 8.95 8.10 7.66
C CYS A 182 8.83 7.09 8.83
N ILE A 183 7.77 6.29 8.80
CA ILE A 183 7.54 5.16 9.72
C ILE A 183 7.65 3.81 9.01
N ASP A 184 7.43 3.79 7.69
CA ASP A 184 7.40 2.58 6.87
C ASP A 184 8.12 2.73 5.52
N GLY A 185 9.24 3.46 5.49
CA GLY A 185 10.09 3.49 4.31
C GLY A 185 10.71 2.12 4.02
N LYS A 186 10.83 1.73 2.75
CA LYS A 186 11.42 0.44 2.35
C LYS A 186 12.67 0.68 1.53
N SER A 187 13.85 0.43 2.14
CA SER A 187 15.11 0.55 1.40
C SER A 187 15.21 -0.56 0.36
N ILE A 188 15.31 -0.20 -0.91
CA ILE A 188 15.48 -1.15 -2.02
C ILE A 188 16.90 -1.13 -2.57
N LYS A 189 17.87 -0.64 -1.81
CA LYS A 189 19.29 -0.51 -2.21
C LYS A 189 19.87 -1.78 -2.84
N ASN A 190 19.55 -2.96 -2.29
CA ASN A 190 20.03 -4.26 -2.79
C ASN A 190 19.27 -4.77 -4.02
N HIS A 191 18.15 -4.13 -4.37
CA HIS A 191 17.20 -4.55 -5.40
C HIS A 191 16.94 -3.48 -6.45
N SER A 192 17.66 -2.35 -6.39
CA SER A 192 17.53 -1.22 -7.32
C SER A 192 18.56 -1.33 -8.45
N HIS A 193 18.18 -0.82 -9.62
CA HIS A 193 19.09 -0.60 -10.75
C HIS A 193 20.16 0.44 -10.42
N TYR A 194 19.89 1.35 -9.47
CA TYR A 194 20.80 2.40 -9.03
C TYR A 194 21.14 2.28 -7.52
N PRO A 195 21.91 1.26 -7.08
CA PRO A 195 22.21 1.05 -5.65
C PRO A 195 22.90 2.23 -4.95
N LYS A 196 23.54 3.14 -5.71
CA LYS A 196 24.21 4.33 -5.19
C LYS A 196 23.25 5.45 -4.78
N GLU A 197 22.00 5.41 -5.24
CA GLU A 197 20.99 6.41 -4.90
C GLU A 197 20.38 6.16 -3.50
N ASN A 198 20.73 5.04 -2.84
CA ASN A 198 20.16 4.57 -1.58
C ASN A 198 18.62 4.70 -1.56
N GLU A 199 18.02 4.22 -2.65
CA GLU A 199 16.60 4.40 -2.89
C GLU A 199 15.76 3.77 -1.77
N THR A 200 14.89 4.58 -1.19
CA THR A 200 13.90 4.19 -0.18
C THR A 200 12.51 4.50 -0.72
N ILE A 201 11.70 3.47 -0.87
CA ILE A 201 10.32 3.59 -1.37
C ILE A 201 9.40 3.86 -0.18
N LEU A 202 8.64 4.94 -0.26
CA LEU A 202 7.43 5.09 0.54
C LEU A 202 6.30 4.31 -0.17
N PRO A 203 5.66 3.34 0.50
CA PRO A 203 4.62 2.52 -0.12
C PRO A 203 3.43 3.34 -0.67
N PRO A 204 2.71 2.82 -1.67
CA PRO A 204 1.42 3.35 -2.10
C PRO A 204 0.46 3.58 -0.93
N GLY A 205 -0.24 4.71 -0.90
CA GLY A 205 -1.16 5.11 0.17
C GLY A 205 -0.49 5.74 1.39
N THR A 206 0.78 6.16 1.28
CA THR A 206 1.50 6.80 2.38
C THR A 206 0.82 8.13 2.75
N CYS A 207 0.36 8.23 4.00
CA CYS A 207 -0.26 9.44 4.54
C CYS A 207 0.81 10.31 5.22
N ILE A 208 0.85 11.60 4.86
CA ILE A 208 1.80 12.55 5.43
C ILE A 208 1.09 13.77 6.00
N ARG A 209 1.61 14.29 7.11
CA ARG A 209 1.22 15.60 7.67
C ARG A 209 2.34 16.60 7.49
N VAL A 210 2.01 17.77 6.96
CA VAL A 210 2.97 18.86 6.81
C VAL A 210 3.24 19.50 8.17
N LYS A 211 4.50 19.58 8.57
CA LYS A 211 4.95 20.24 9.81
C LYS A 211 5.28 21.69 9.56
N SER A 212 6.03 21.98 8.51
CA SER A 212 6.49 23.33 8.20
C SER A 212 6.88 23.47 6.74
N ARG A 213 6.99 24.73 6.30
CA ARG A 213 7.54 25.12 5.00
C ARG A 213 8.65 26.13 5.20
N SER A 214 9.63 26.11 4.32
CA SER A 214 10.64 27.15 4.24
C SER A 214 11.02 27.40 2.78
N ASN A 215 11.55 28.59 2.50
CA ASN A 215 12.06 28.99 1.20
C ASN A 215 13.48 29.56 1.40
N PRO A 216 14.48 28.72 1.72
CA PRO A 216 15.80 29.18 2.16
C PRO A 216 16.64 29.80 1.05
N ALA A 217 16.29 29.59 -0.22
CA ALA A 217 16.99 30.16 -1.36
C ALA A 217 16.02 30.37 -2.53
N ASP A 218 16.39 31.24 -3.48
CA ASP A 218 15.57 31.49 -4.65
C ASP A 218 15.20 30.19 -5.37
N ASN A 219 13.89 30.06 -5.62
CA ASN A 219 13.28 28.94 -6.30
C ASN A 219 13.43 27.58 -5.57
N LEU A 220 13.87 27.55 -4.30
CA LEU A 220 13.98 26.33 -3.50
C LEU A 220 13.01 26.36 -2.32
N TYR A 221 12.00 25.52 -2.39
CA TYR A 221 11.04 25.31 -1.31
C TYR A 221 11.36 24.02 -0.58
N ILE A 222 11.39 24.05 0.75
CA ILE A 222 11.53 22.85 1.58
C ILE A 222 10.23 22.66 2.37
N VAL A 223 9.63 21.48 2.23
CA VAL A 223 8.44 21.08 2.97
C VAL A 223 8.84 19.98 3.93
N SER A 224 8.71 20.23 5.24
CA SER A 224 8.94 19.21 6.26
C SER A 224 7.64 18.51 6.59
N CYS A 225 7.67 17.17 6.54
CA CYS A 225 6.52 16.30 6.75
C CYS A 225 6.87 15.18 7.73
N GLU A 226 5.84 14.59 8.31
CA GLU A 226 5.93 13.31 9.02
C GLU A 226 4.92 12.33 8.42
N GLN A 227 5.31 11.07 8.28
CA GLN A 227 4.39 10.01 7.93
C GLN A 227 3.50 9.70 9.14
N ILE A 228 2.20 9.53 8.89
CA ILE A 228 1.19 9.37 9.93
C ILE A 228 0.30 8.17 9.63
N THR A 229 -0.31 7.63 10.67
CA THR A 229 -1.53 6.83 10.56
C THR A 229 -2.71 7.76 10.75
N LEU A 230 -3.68 7.73 9.83
CA LEU A 230 -4.87 8.58 9.92
C LEU A 230 -5.75 8.12 11.08
N THR A 231 -6.29 9.08 11.83
CA THR A 231 -7.34 8.83 12.81
C THR A 231 -8.71 8.67 12.12
N PRO A 232 -9.71 8.02 12.75
CA PRO A 232 -11.06 7.91 12.18
C PRO A 232 -11.68 9.26 11.81
N GLU A 233 -11.41 10.31 12.59
CA GLU A 233 -11.87 11.67 12.32
C GLU A 233 -11.23 12.25 11.06
N GLU A 234 -9.92 12.08 10.89
CA GLU A 234 -9.19 12.53 9.69
C GLU A 234 -9.65 11.79 8.43
N ILE A 235 -9.90 10.48 8.53
CA ILE A 235 -10.48 9.68 7.44
C ILE A 235 -11.84 10.27 7.03
N ASN A 236 -12.73 10.50 8.00
CA ASN A 236 -14.05 11.07 7.72
C ASN A 236 -13.95 12.46 7.08
N ASN A 237 -13.06 13.32 7.56
CA ASN A 237 -12.86 14.65 6.99
C ASN A 237 -12.36 14.59 5.54
N LEU A 238 -11.42 13.69 5.23
CA LEU A 238 -10.91 13.49 3.88
C LEU A 238 -11.97 12.91 2.93
N LEU A 239 -12.89 12.09 3.45
CA LEU A 239 -14.03 11.59 2.68
C LEU A 239 -15.05 12.68 2.38
N VAL A 240 -15.40 13.49 3.38
CA VAL A 240 -16.35 14.60 3.23
C VAL A 240 -15.80 15.67 2.29
N ALA A 241 -14.52 16.00 2.37
CA ALA A 241 -13.88 16.95 1.45
C ALA A 241 -14.01 16.50 -0.02
N GLY A 242 -13.98 15.19 -0.29
CA GLY A 242 -14.21 14.61 -1.62
C GLY A 242 -15.66 14.59 -2.10
N THR A 243 -16.65 14.82 -1.21
CA THR A 243 -18.09 14.89 -1.57
C THR A 243 -18.54 16.27 -2.05
N ALA A 244 -17.76 17.33 -1.83
CA ALA A 244 -18.10 18.70 -2.21
C ALA A 244 -17.96 18.90 -3.73
N GLY A 245 -18.92 18.38 -4.50
CA GLY A 245 -19.02 18.54 -5.96
C GLY A 245 -18.96 17.25 -6.78
N ALA A 246 -18.73 16.09 -6.16
CA ALA A 246 -18.76 14.81 -6.85
C ALA A 246 -20.16 14.20 -6.82
N ALA A 247 -20.60 13.62 -7.94
CA ALA A 247 -21.70 12.66 -7.98
C ALA A 247 -21.52 11.64 -6.84
N PRO A 248 -22.60 11.09 -6.25
CA PRO A 248 -22.51 10.16 -5.13
C PRO A 248 -21.43 9.14 -5.41
N PHE A 249 -20.46 9.01 -4.48
CA PHE A 249 -19.47 7.95 -4.51
C PHE A 249 -20.16 6.68 -5.00
N PRO A 250 -19.61 5.97 -6.00
CA PRO A 250 -20.12 4.63 -6.27
C PRO A 250 -20.12 3.94 -4.92
N LYS A 251 -21.32 3.56 -4.45
CA LYS A 251 -21.48 2.84 -3.19
C LYS A 251 -20.40 1.76 -3.18
N PRO A 252 -19.65 1.54 -2.07
CA PRO A 252 -18.75 0.40 -2.00
C PRO A 252 -19.52 -0.78 -2.56
N ILE A 253 -18.96 -1.39 -3.60
CA ILE A 253 -19.71 -2.34 -4.42
C ILE A 253 -20.11 -3.46 -3.45
N LYS A 254 -21.39 -3.45 -3.08
CA LYS A 254 -21.98 -4.30 -2.05
C LYS A 254 -22.15 -5.72 -2.58
N THR A 255 -21.08 -6.33 -3.09
CA THR A 255 -21.20 -7.51 -3.95
C THR A 255 -20.32 -8.70 -3.61
N LEU A 256 -19.45 -8.66 -2.57
CA LEU A 256 -18.85 -9.90 -2.09
C LEU A 256 -19.03 -10.16 -0.60
N VAL A 257 -18.73 -9.25 0.33
CA VAL A 257 -18.80 -9.59 1.77
C VAL A 257 -20.17 -9.25 2.36
N SER A 258 -20.83 -10.25 2.96
CA SER A 258 -22.09 -10.05 3.69
C SER A 258 -21.85 -9.59 5.12
N TYR A 259 -20.78 -10.11 5.78
CA TYR A 259 -20.51 -9.83 7.18
C TYR A 259 -19.01 -9.80 7.51
N LEU A 260 -18.60 -8.79 8.26
CA LEU A 260 -17.34 -8.80 8.98
C LEU A 260 -17.61 -9.19 10.44
N VAL A 261 -16.95 -10.24 10.89
CA VAL A 261 -17.12 -10.80 12.23
C VAL A 261 -15.80 -10.71 12.99
N TRP A 262 -15.80 -10.18 14.21
CA TRP A 262 -14.62 -10.13 15.07
C TRP A 262 -14.87 -10.87 16.39
N LEU A 263 -14.16 -11.98 16.60
CA LEU A 263 -14.15 -12.75 17.85
C LEU A 263 -12.92 -12.41 18.71
N ASP A 264 -13.14 -11.77 19.85
CA ASP A 264 -12.11 -11.53 20.87
C ASP A 264 -12.72 -11.24 22.25
N LEU A 265 -12.16 -11.85 23.31
CA LEU A 265 -12.62 -11.70 24.70
C LEU A 265 -12.63 -10.26 25.21
N ASN A 266 -11.79 -9.40 24.62
CA ASN A 266 -11.60 -8.00 24.94
C ASN A 266 -12.05 -7.07 23.81
N VAL A 267 -12.81 -7.55 22.82
CA VAL A 267 -13.20 -6.77 21.63
C VAL A 267 -13.85 -5.44 22.04
N ASN A 268 -14.65 -5.44 23.11
CA ASN A 268 -15.33 -4.23 23.62
C ASN A 268 -14.67 -3.63 24.88
N LYS A 269 -13.50 -4.13 25.29
CA LYS A 269 -12.88 -3.76 26.59
C LYS A 269 -11.57 -3.00 26.43
N SER A 270 -10.77 -3.27 25.41
CA SER A 270 -9.50 -2.57 25.22
C SER A 270 -9.70 -1.27 24.43
N LYS A 271 -8.99 -0.21 24.82
CA LYS A 271 -9.04 1.09 24.11
C LYS A 271 -8.62 0.95 22.64
N GLU A 272 -7.63 0.11 22.39
CA GLU A 272 -7.11 -0.18 21.06
C GLU A 272 -8.14 -0.93 20.20
N ASN A 273 -8.82 -1.96 20.73
CA ASN A 273 -9.89 -2.65 20.00
C ASN A 273 -11.05 -1.71 19.70
N ILE A 274 -11.43 -0.85 20.66
CA ILE A 274 -12.50 0.15 20.45
C ILE A 274 -12.13 1.13 19.34
N ALA A 275 -10.87 1.57 19.27
CA ALA A 275 -10.39 2.43 18.19
C ALA A 275 -10.48 1.71 16.82
N THR A 276 -9.98 0.48 16.73
CA THR A 276 -10.05 -0.33 15.49
C THR A 276 -11.50 -0.65 15.08
N GLN A 277 -12.40 -0.90 16.04
CA GLN A 277 -13.83 -1.03 15.75
C GLN A 277 -14.39 0.23 15.11
N GLY A 278 -13.98 1.41 15.60
CA GLY A 278 -14.38 2.70 15.02
C GLY A 278 -14.02 2.80 13.55
N GLU A 279 -12.80 2.39 13.18
CA GLU A 279 -12.36 2.34 11.79
C GLU A 279 -13.18 1.36 10.95
N LEU A 280 -13.35 0.12 11.42
CA LEU A 280 -14.09 -0.92 10.68
C LEU A 280 -15.58 -0.57 10.50
N ARG A 281 -16.19 0.11 11.48
CA ARG A 281 -17.61 0.54 11.40
C ARG A 281 -17.85 1.60 10.32
N VAL A 282 -16.85 2.38 9.93
CA VAL A 282 -16.97 3.31 8.79
C VAL A 282 -17.28 2.55 7.50
N PHE A 283 -16.66 1.39 7.32
CA PHE A 283 -16.76 0.57 6.11
C PHE A 283 -17.95 -0.38 6.12
N PHE A 284 -18.05 -1.19 7.17
CA PHE A 284 -19.00 -2.30 7.23
C PHE A 284 -20.34 -1.91 7.87
N LYS A 285 -20.41 -0.79 8.60
CA LYS A 285 -21.63 -0.27 9.25
C LYS A 285 -22.40 -1.35 10.01
N ASP A 286 -23.61 -1.70 9.54
CA ASP A 286 -24.53 -2.66 10.14
C ASP A 286 -24.09 -4.12 9.92
N ASP A 287 -23.18 -4.36 8.97
CA ASP A 287 -22.67 -5.68 8.59
C ASP A 287 -21.43 -6.09 9.44
N PHE A 288 -20.99 -5.23 10.37
CA PHE A 288 -19.91 -5.53 11.32
C PHE A 288 -20.42 -6.01 12.68
N HIS A 289 -20.06 -7.25 13.02
CA HIS A 289 -20.44 -7.91 14.26
C HIS A 289 -19.22 -8.25 15.12
N THR A 290 -19.34 -8.06 16.42
CA THR A 290 -18.30 -8.41 17.40
C THR A 290 -18.83 -9.42 18.40
N PHE A 291 -17.98 -10.34 18.83
CA PHE A 291 -18.32 -11.39 19.78
C PHE A 291 -17.20 -11.53 20.81
N GLU A 292 -17.58 -11.59 22.09
CA GLU A 292 -16.64 -11.96 23.17
C GLU A 292 -16.64 -13.46 23.44
N LYS A 293 -17.76 -14.15 23.14
CA LYS A 293 -17.94 -15.58 23.38
C LYS A 293 -17.82 -16.36 22.08
N LEU A 294 -17.13 -17.49 22.15
CA LEU A 294 -16.87 -18.35 21.01
C LEU A 294 -18.17 -18.97 20.49
N GLU A 295 -19.05 -19.42 21.39
CA GLU A 295 -20.29 -20.12 21.06
C GLU A 295 -21.26 -19.23 20.28
N ASP A 296 -21.32 -17.95 20.63
CA ASP A 296 -22.17 -16.95 19.96
C ASP A 296 -21.65 -16.67 18.54
N CYS A 297 -20.33 -16.51 18.39
CA CYS A 297 -19.68 -16.30 17.10
C CYS A 297 -19.84 -17.53 16.18
N GLU A 298 -19.60 -18.72 16.73
CA GLU A 298 -19.75 -19.99 16.02
C GLU A 298 -21.21 -20.15 15.53
N SER A 299 -22.18 -19.93 16.41
CA SER A 299 -23.61 -19.98 16.07
C SER A 299 -23.98 -19.00 14.95
N PHE A 300 -23.44 -17.77 14.98
CA PHE A 300 -23.65 -16.78 13.94
C PHE A 300 -23.12 -17.27 12.58
N ILE A 301 -21.88 -17.78 12.52
CA ILE A 301 -21.27 -18.28 11.30
C ILE A 301 -22.08 -19.45 10.71
N TYR A 302 -22.57 -20.37 11.54
CA TYR A 302 -23.37 -21.51 11.08
C TYR A 302 -24.76 -21.12 10.54
N GLN A 303 -25.36 -20.04 11.04
CA GLN A 303 -26.66 -19.55 10.57
C GLN A 303 -26.58 -18.90 9.19
N LYS A 304 -25.43 -18.32 8.85
CA LYS A 304 -25.20 -17.49 7.66
C LYS A 304 -24.64 -18.29 6.47
N LYS A 305 -25.33 -19.38 6.11
CA LYS A 305 -24.83 -20.40 5.15
C LYS A 305 -24.64 -19.89 3.71
N ASN A 306 -25.40 -18.87 3.30
CA ASN A 306 -25.38 -18.33 1.93
C ASN A 306 -24.64 -16.98 1.86
N ASP A 307 -24.04 -16.56 2.97
CA ASP A 307 -23.40 -15.27 3.11
C ASP A 307 -21.89 -15.42 3.05
N TYR A 308 -21.19 -14.34 2.72
CA TYR A 308 -19.73 -14.33 2.74
C TYR A 308 -19.26 -13.64 4.00
N ILE A 309 -18.48 -14.37 4.79
CA ILE A 309 -18.04 -13.95 6.11
C ILE A 309 -16.53 -13.83 6.09
N ILE A 310 -16.06 -12.68 6.56
CA ILE A 310 -14.68 -12.49 6.98
C ILE A 310 -14.64 -12.57 8.52
N LEU A 311 -13.75 -13.38 9.06
CA LEU A 311 -13.57 -13.55 10.50
C LEU A 311 -12.24 -12.98 10.96
N ILE A 312 -12.27 -11.97 11.82
CA ILE A 312 -11.13 -11.50 12.60
C ILE A 312 -11.14 -12.24 13.94
N VAL A 313 -10.00 -12.80 14.33
CA VAL A 313 -9.90 -13.56 15.58
C VAL A 313 -8.52 -13.43 16.21
N SER A 314 -8.46 -13.33 17.54
CA SER A 314 -7.17 -13.34 18.23
C SER A 314 -6.51 -14.72 18.24
N GLY A 315 -5.19 -14.75 18.43
CA GLY A 315 -4.42 -16.02 18.48
C GLY A 315 -5.01 -17.09 19.41
N GLN A 316 -5.51 -16.71 20.59
CA GLN A 316 -6.09 -17.65 21.56
C GLN A 316 -7.47 -18.16 21.10
N ALA A 317 -8.37 -17.26 20.70
CA ALA A 317 -9.70 -17.65 20.21
C ALA A 317 -9.62 -18.42 18.88
N GLY A 318 -8.65 -18.08 18.04
CA GLY A 318 -8.40 -18.70 16.74
C GLY A 318 -8.09 -20.18 16.85
N ARG A 319 -7.30 -20.59 17.84
CA ARG A 319 -6.98 -22.01 18.09
C ARG A 319 -8.21 -22.87 18.39
N ASN A 320 -9.31 -22.26 18.84
CA ASN A 320 -10.54 -22.98 19.18
C ASN A 320 -11.58 -22.92 18.05
N ILE A 321 -11.75 -21.77 17.39
CA ILE A 321 -12.79 -21.60 16.36
C ILE A 321 -12.34 -22.09 14.99
N VAL A 322 -11.08 -21.82 14.60
CA VAL A 322 -10.59 -22.12 13.24
C VAL A 322 -10.68 -23.61 12.91
N PRO A 323 -10.29 -24.55 13.79
CA PRO A 323 -10.42 -25.98 13.48
C PRO A 323 -11.85 -26.45 13.23
N LYS A 324 -12.86 -25.70 13.71
CA LYS A 324 -14.28 -26.04 13.54
C LYS A 324 -14.94 -25.39 12.34
N THR A 325 -14.41 -24.24 11.89
CA THR A 325 -15.11 -23.37 10.92
C THR A 325 -14.35 -23.12 9.62
N HIS A 326 -13.05 -23.45 9.54
CA HIS A 326 -12.22 -23.08 8.39
C HIS A 326 -12.67 -23.69 7.05
N ASP A 327 -13.28 -24.86 7.09
CA ASP A 327 -13.78 -25.60 5.93
C ASP A 327 -15.14 -25.09 5.45
N LEU A 328 -15.83 -24.28 6.25
CA LEU A 328 -17.16 -23.76 5.94
C LEU A 328 -17.15 -22.87 4.68
N PRO A 329 -18.05 -23.12 3.69
CA PRO A 329 -18.07 -22.36 2.44
C PRO A 329 -18.36 -20.86 2.60
N GLN A 330 -19.17 -20.50 3.61
CA GLN A 330 -19.50 -19.11 3.94
C GLN A 330 -18.31 -18.34 4.51
N LEU A 331 -17.34 -19.03 5.11
CA LEU A 331 -16.16 -18.41 5.69
C LEU A 331 -15.09 -18.30 4.61
N LYS A 332 -14.86 -17.07 4.13
CA LYS A 332 -13.94 -16.80 3.00
C LYS A 332 -12.51 -16.57 3.47
N SER A 333 -12.37 -15.74 4.49
CA SER A 333 -11.07 -15.35 5.02
C SER A 333 -11.11 -15.28 6.54
N ILE A 334 -10.01 -15.69 7.17
CA ILE A 334 -9.82 -15.63 8.61
C ILE A 334 -8.55 -14.82 8.90
N PHE A 335 -8.70 -13.70 9.58
CA PHE A 335 -7.62 -12.85 10.02
C PHE A 335 -7.24 -13.16 11.45
N LEU A 336 -6.08 -13.78 11.61
CA LEU A 336 -5.51 -14.02 12.91
C LEU A 336 -4.61 -12.86 13.32
N TYR A 337 -4.97 -12.15 14.38
CA TYR A 337 -4.06 -11.17 15.00
C TYR A 337 -3.53 -11.67 16.34
N CYS A 338 -2.22 -11.51 16.55
CA CYS A 338 -1.58 -11.89 17.80
C CYS A 338 -0.26 -11.13 17.98
N MET A 339 0.16 -11.01 19.24
CA MET A 339 1.48 -10.49 19.60
C MET A 339 2.60 -11.54 19.40
N ASP A 340 2.26 -12.83 19.45
CA ASP A 340 3.19 -13.94 19.23
C ASP A 340 3.09 -14.45 17.79
N LYS A 341 3.96 -13.91 16.93
CA LYS A 341 3.96 -14.19 15.49
C LYS A 341 4.50 -15.59 15.18
N GLU A 342 5.55 -16.02 15.87
CA GLU A 342 6.32 -17.23 15.52
C GLU A 342 5.54 -18.53 15.83
N ALA A 343 4.83 -18.57 16.96
CA ALA A 343 4.02 -19.73 17.33
C ALA A 343 2.77 -19.89 16.44
N ASN A 344 2.24 -18.79 15.91
CA ASN A 344 1.05 -18.79 15.08
C ASN A 344 1.36 -19.06 13.61
N GLU A 345 2.49 -18.58 13.09
CA GLU A 345 2.94 -18.88 11.72
C GLU A 345 3.11 -20.38 11.44
N LYS A 346 3.51 -21.18 12.44
CA LYS A 346 3.59 -22.64 12.27
C LYS A 346 2.22 -23.30 12.23
N TRP A 347 1.28 -22.82 13.04
CA TRP A 347 -0.05 -23.41 13.16
C TRP A 347 -0.97 -23.04 11.98
N THR A 348 -0.94 -21.79 11.52
CA THR A 348 -1.83 -21.33 10.43
C THR A 348 -1.48 -21.91 9.06
N LYS A 349 -0.26 -22.40 8.85
CA LYS A 349 0.17 -23.07 7.60
C LYS A 349 -0.73 -24.24 7.18
N ASN A 350 -1.46 -24.83 8.12
CA ASN A 350 -2.39 -25.93 7.85
C ASN A 350 -3.78 -25.46 7.36
N TYR A 351 -4.03 -24.15 7.32
CA TYR A 351 -5.34 -23.58 7.02
C TYR A 351 -5.24 -22.55 5.89
N ALA A 352 -5.69 -22.92 4.70
CA ALA A 352 -5.57 -22.11 3.49
C ALA A 352 -6.25 -20.72 3.60
N LYS A 353 -7.31 -20.61 4.41
CA LYS A 353 -8.09 -19.38 4.59
C LYS A 353 -7.57 -18.47 5.71
N VAL A 354 -6.49 -18.83 6.41
CA VAL A 354 -6.01 -18.08 7.57
C VAL A 354 -4.82 -17.21 7.21
N SER A 355 -4.99 -15.90 7.38
CA SER A 355 -3.95 -14.88 7.20
C SER A 355 -3.55 -14.30 8.55
N ILE A 356 -2.25 -14.25 8.83
CA ILE A 356 -1.73 -13.61 10.05
C ILE A 356 -1.53 -12.13 9.78
N ILE A 357 -2.04 -11.31 10.70
CA ILE A 357 -1.98 -9.86 10.62
C ILE A 357 -1.46 -9.28 11.93
N SER A 358 -0.73 -8.17 11.84
CA SER A 358 -0.27 -7.44 13.02
C SER A 358 -1.42 -6.64 13.63
N TYR A 359 -1.43 -6.52 14.96
CA TYR A 359 -2.47 -5.83 15.71
C TYR A 359 -2.73 -4.37 15.23
N MET A 360 -1.67 -3.64 14.86
CA MET A 360 -1.80 -2.27 14.34
C MET A 360 -2.19 -2.18 12.85
N GLY A 361 -2.47 -3.30 12.19
CA GLY A 361 -2.80 -3.36 10.76
C GLY A 361 -4.07 -4.15 10.45
N VAL A 362 -4.92 -4.40 11.45
CA VAL A 362 -6.14 -5.22 11.29
C VAL A 362 -7.10 -4.57 10.29
N CYS A 363 -7.40 -3.29 10.46
CA CYS A 363 -8.29 -2.56 9.57
C CYS A 363 -7.78 -2.56 8.12
N ALA A 364 -6.53 -2.15 7.91
CA ALA A 364 -5.91 -2.16 6.58
C ALA A 364 -5.92 -3.55 5.94
N SER A 365 -5.60 -4.60 6.71
CA SER A 365 -5.53 -5.97 6.18
C SER A 365 -6.91 -6.52 5.81
N VAL A 366 -7.94 -6.23 6.60
CA VAL A 366 -9.32 -6.66 6.33
C VAL A 366 -9.86 -5.96 5.10
N LEU A 367 -9.63 -4.64 4.98
CA LEU A 367 -10.06 -3.87 3.82
C LEU A 367 -9.36 -4.31 2.52
N ILE A 368 -8.11 -4.77 2.60
CA ILE A 368 -7.39 -5.34 1.44
C ILE A 368 -8.09 -6.60 0.89
N TYR A 369 -8.74 -7.40 1.74
CA TYR A 369 -9.39 -8.66 1.35
C TYR A 369 -10.91 -8.55 1.15
N GLU A 370 -11.60 -7.57 1.75
CA GLU A 370 -12.98 -7.25 1.38
C GLU A 370 -13.05 -6.70 -0.05
N ALA A 371 -11.93 -6.14 -0.48
CA ALA A 371 -11.62 -5.75 -1.84
C ALA A 371 -11.41 -6.93 -2.82
N ASP A 372 -11.73 -8.18 -2.46
CA ASP A 372 -11.64 -9.34 -3.36
C ASP A 372 -12.92 -9.58 -4.16
#